data_AF-A0A0K8WG80-F1
#
_entry.id   AF-A0A0K8WG80-F1
#
_cell.length_a   1.000
_cell.length_b   1.000
_cell.length_c   1.000
_cell.angle_alpha   90.00
_cell.angle_beta   90.00
_cell.angle_gamma   90.00
#
_symmetry.space_group_name_H-M   'P 1'
#
loop_
_entity.id
_entity.type
_entity.pdbx_description
1 polymer ?
#
loop_
_entity_poly.entity_id
_entity_poly.type
_entity_poly.pdbx_seq_one_letter_code
_entity_poly.pdbx_strand_id
1 'polypeptide(L)'
;FRAISQHPNSIAQSKLKLEEDELHSLGIALDIEKTLTADAGHVHYQSTHGRPHDPQTAHYIEEKFLHKQADSVRKVSGFVNDLSKIMNQPDPSLGIYLFDQYLEKQ
;
A
#
# COMPACT_ATOMS: atom_id res chain seq x y z
N PHE A 1 -39.52 30.90 -0.08
CA PHE A 1 -38.19 30.33 -0.38
C PHE A 1 -37.70 29.58 0.86
N ARG A 2 -37.69 28.24 0.82
CA ARG A 2 -37.29 27.38 1.93
C ARG A 2 -35.80 27.10 1.74
N ALA A 3 -34.94 27.70 2.57
CA ALA A 3 -33.52 27.45 2.55
C ALA A 3 -33.27 25.97 2.88
N ILE A 4 -32.63 25.25 1.96
CA ILE A 4 -32.13 23.90 2.17
C ILE A 4 -30.95 24.05 3.13
N SER A 5 -31.15 23.72 4.40
CA SER A 5 -30.09 23.57 5.38
C SER A 5 -29.23 22.38 4.95
N GLN A 6 -28.14 22.64 4.23
CA GLN A 6 -27.10 21.63 4.03
C GLN A 6 -26.55 21.26 5.40
N HIS A 7 -26.87 20.05 5.85
CA HIS A 7 -26.42 19.53 7.13
C HIS A 7 -24.88 19.33 7.07
N PRO A 8 -24.11 19.91 8.01
CA PRO A 8 -22.65 19.74 8.07
C PRO A 8 -22.22 18.27 8.25
N ASN A 9 -23.15 17.41 8.69
CA ASN A 9 -22.91 15.99 8.92
C ASN A 9 -22.67 15.18 7.63
N SER A 10 -23.22 15.60 6.48
CA SER A 10 -23.08 14.84 5.24
C SER A 10 -21.67 14.91 4.66
N ILE A 11 -21.03 16.07 4.76
CA ILE A 11 -19.68 16.32 4.20
C ILE A 11 -18.63 15.69 5.12
N ALA A 12 -18.81 15.81 6.44
CA ALA A 12 -17.93 15.16 7.41
C ALA A 12 -17.95 13.63 7.28
N GLN A 13 -19.13 13.03 7.07
CA GLN A 13 -19.24 11.59 6.86
C GLN A 13 -18.68 11.12 5.53
N SER A 14 -18.83 11.88 4.44
CA SER A 14 -18.18 11.54 3.17
C SER A 14 -16.65 11.62 3.27
N LYS A 15 -16.13 12.56 4.06
CA LYS A 15 -14.69 12.74 4.27
C LYS A 15 -14.12 11.57 5.06
N LEU A 16 -14.68 11.28 6.24
CA LEU A 16 -14.31 10.09 7.05
C LEU A 16 -14.30 8.79 6.23
N LYS A 17 -15.28 8.61 5.34
CA LYS A 17 -15.34 7.45 4.46
C LYS A 17 -14.17 7.40 3.46
N LEU A 18 -13.80 8.53 2.86
CA LEU A 18 -12.64 8.60 1.95
C LEU A 18 -11.32 8.30 2.69
N GLU A 19 -11.19 8.80 3.91
CA GLU A 19 -10.00 8.59 4.74
C GLU A 19 -9.85 7.11 5.14
N GLU A 20 -10.95 6.42 5.48
CA GLU A 20 -10.97 4.97 5.69
C GLU A 20 -10.66 4.19 4.39
N ASP A 21 -11.18 4.62 3.25
CA ASP A 21 -10.94 4.01 1.94
C ASP A 21 -9.45 4.10 1.53
N GLU A 22 -8.74 5.19 1.85
CA GLU A 22 -7.32 5.38 1.53
C GLU A 22 -6.40 4.43 2.32
N LEU A 23 -6.58 4.35 3.64
CA LEU A 23 -5.82 3.43 4.48
C LEU A 23 -6.11 1.98 4.09
N HIS A 24 -7.37 1.66 3.77
CA HIS A 24 -7.75 0.35 3.27
C HIS A 24 -7.07 0.02 1.94
N SER A 25 -7.03 0.98 1.01
CA SER A 25 -6.39 0.82 -0.30
C SER A 25 -4.88 0.55 -0.18
N LEU A 26 -4.18 1.28 0.70
CA LEU A 26 -2.76 1.01 0.98
C LEU A 26 -2.55 -0.34 1.66
N GLY A 27 -3.48 -0.76 2.52
CA GLY A 27 -3.48 -2.10 3.12
C GLY A 27 -3.56 -3.21 2.06
N ILE A 28 -4.49 -3.08 1.11
CA ILE A 28 -4.63 -4.01 -0.01
C ILE A 28 -3.34 -4.03 -0.85
N ALA A 29 -2.79 -2.85 -1.18
CA ALA A 29 -1.54 -2.77 -1.95
C ALA A 29 -0.38 -3.48 -1.25
N LEU A 30 -0.26 -3.32 0.07
CA LEU A 30 0.77 -4.00 0.86
C LEU A 30 0.60 -5.53 0.84
N ASP A 31 -0.63 -6.03 0.93
CA ASP A 31 -0.90 -7.46 0.92
C ASP A 31 -0.66 -8.08 -0.47
N ILE A 32 -0.93 -7.34 -1.55
CA ILE A 32 -0.54 -7.74 -2.91
C ILE A 32 0.98 -7.86 -3.03
N GLU A 33 1.74 -6.86 -2.57
CA GLU A 33 3.21 -6.88 -2.62
C GLU A 33 3.80 -8.06 -1.83
N LYS A 34 3.27 -8.34 -0.64
CA LYS A 34 3.66 -9.52 0.15
C LYS A 34 3.35 -10.82 -0.58
N THR A 35 2.18 -10.92 -1.22
CA THR A 35 1.77 -12.12 -1.97
C THR A 35 2.71 -12.34 -3.16
N LEU A 36 2.97 -11.30 -3.94
CA LEU A 36 3.93 -11.35 -5.04
C LEU A 36 5.34 -11.75 -4.58
N THR A 37 5.75 -11.29 -3.39
CA THR A 37 7.04 -11.67 -2.79
C THR A 37 7.08 -13.13 -2.38
N ALA A 38 6.01 -13.63 -1.76
CA ALA A 38 5.89 -15.03 -1.38
C ALA A 38 5.90 -15.94 -2.62
N ASP A 39 5.19 -15.56 -3.68
CA ASP A 39 5.13 -16.30 -4.94
C ASP A 39 6.48 -16.30 -5.65
N ALA A 40 7.18 -15.16 -5.70
CA ALA A 40 8.54 -15.08 -6.24
C ALA A 40 9.50 -15.98 -5.44
N GLY A 41 9.41 -15.96 -4.10
CA GLY A 41 10.18 -16.85 -3.23
C GLY A 41 9.85 -18.32 -3.46
N HIS A 42 8.59 -18.65 -3.75
CA HIS A 42 8.17 -20.00 -4.09
C HIS A 42 8.78 -20.49 -5.41
N VAL A 43 8.73 -19.66 -6.46
CA VAL A 43 9.37 -19.98 -7.75
C VAL A 43 10.87 -20.13 -7.58
N HIS A 44 11.52 -19.22 -6.86
CA HIS A 44 12.95 -19.31 -6.55
C HIS A 44 13.30 -20.61 -5.82
N TYR A 45 12.51 -20.99 -4.80
CA TYR A 45 12.70 -22.24 -4.07
C TYR A 45 12.55 -23.47 -4.99
N GLN A 46 11.53 -23.47 -5.86
CA GLN A 46 11.34 -24.55 -6.83
C GLN A 46 12.49 -24.64 -7.83
N SER A 47 13.01 -23.52 -8.33
CA SER A 47 14.14 -23.49 -9.24
C SER A 47 15.45 -23.96 -8.57
N THR A 48 15.62 -23.67 -7.27
CA THR A 48 16.83 -24.04 -6.52
C THR A 48 16.79 -25.46 -5.94
N HIS A 49 15.64 -25.94 -5.47
CA HIS A 49 15.51 -27.23 -4.77
C HIS A 49 14.73 -28.28 -5.57
N GLY A 50 14.10 -27.87 -6.67
CA GLY A 50 13.38 -28.75 -7.59
C GLY A 50 14.31 -29.65 -8.38
N ARG A 51 13.71 -30.66 -9.02
CA ARG A 51 14.37 -31.53 -9.99
C ARG A 51 13.62 -31.41 -11.32
N PRO A 52 14.26 -30.90 -12.38
CA PRO A 52 15.65 -30.46 -12.48
C PRO A 52 15.94 -29.16 -11.70
N HIS A 53 17.19 -28.99 -11.28
CA HIS A 53 17.69 -27.74 -10.71
C HIS A 53 17.90 -26.72 -11.83
N ASP A 54 17.32 -25.53 -11.71
CA ASP A 54 17.37 -24.46 -12.70
C ASP A 54 17.96 -23.17 -12.09
N PRO A 55 19.29 -23.01 -12.12
CA PRO A 55 19.97 -21.83 -11.61
C PRO A 55 19.63 -20.56 -12.38
N GLN A 56 19.30 -20.67 -13.67
CA GLN A 56 19.04 -19.51 -14.52
C GLN A 56 17.74 -18.83 -14.08
N THR A 57 16.68 -19.61 -13.87
CA THR A 57 15.40 -19.10 -13.38
C THR A 57 15.55 -18.55 -11.96
N ALA A 58 16.27 -19.25 -11.08
CA ALA A 58 16.53 -18.76 -9.72
C ALA A 58 17.21 -17.38 -9.72
N HIS A 59 18.29 -17.23 -10.48
CA HIS A 59 19.02 -15.97 -10.57
C HIS A 59 18.18 -14.84 -11.20
N TYR A 60 17.38 -15.15 -12.22
CA TYR A 60 16.47 -14.18 -12.82
C TYR A 60 15.43 -13.65 -11.82
N ILE A 61 14.87 -14.53 -10.98
CA ILE A 61 13.92 -14.15 -9.94
C ILE A 61 14.58 -13.26 -8.87
N GLU A 62 15.81 -13.57 -8.46
CA GLU A 62 16.57 -12.74 -7.51
C GLU A 62 16.80 -11.32 -8.03
N GLU A 63 17.32 -11.18 -9.25
CA GLU A 63 17.67 -9.88 -9.81
C GLU A 63 16.45 -9.04 -10.18
N LYS A 64 15.44 -9.66 -10.79
CA LYS A 64 14.35 -8.90 -11.42
C LYS A 64 13.17 -8.68 -10.49
N PHE A 65 12.99 -9.53 -9.49
CA PHE A 65 11.81 -9.51 -8.62
C PHE A 65 12.17 -9.31 -7.15
N LEU A 66 12.92 -10.22 -6.53
CA LEU A 66 13.10 -10.23 -5.07
C LEU A 66 13.77 -8.95 -4.54
N HIS A 67 14.77 -8.41 -5.25
CA HIS A 67 15.37 -7.12 -4.88
C HIS A 67 14.36 -5.97 -4.90
N LYS A 68 13.59 -5.86 -5.99
CA LYS A 68 12.61 -4.76 -6.15
C LYS A 68 11.44 -4.89 -5.19
N GLN A 69 11.00 -6.12 -4.93
CA GLN A 69 9.90 -6.39 -4.00
C GLN A 69 10.25 -6.02 -2.57
N ALA A 70 11.49 -6.24 -2.12
CA ALA A 70 11.93 -5.80 -0.81
C ALA A 70 11.82 -4.27 -0.66
N ASP A 71 12.22 -3.51 -1.68
CA ASP A 71 12.10 -2.05 -1.70
C ASP A 71 10.64 -1.59 -1.77
N SER A 72 9.82 -2.23 -2.61
CA SER A 72 8.38 -1.94 -2.72
C SER A 72 7.65 -2.18 -1.41
N VAL A 73 7.82 -3.36 -0.79
CA VAL A 73 7.21 -3.70 0.50
C VAL A 73 7.63 -2.71 1.58
N ARG A 74 8.92 -2.30 1.60
CA ARG A 74 9.40 -1.29 2.55
C ARG A 74 8.74 0.07 2.32
N LYS A 75 8.61 0.50 1.06
CA LYS A 75 7.98 1.78 0.71
C LYS A 75 6.49 1.81 1.09
N VAL A 76 5.73 0.79 0.68
CA VAL A 76 4.28 0.71 0.94
C VAL A 76 4.01 0.52 2.44
N SER A 77 4.78 -0.30 3.16
CA SER A 77 4.63 -0.43 4.61
C SER A 77 4.95 0.86 5.36
N GLY A 78 5.91 1.65 4.89
CA GLY A 78 6.17 3.00 5.39
C GLY A 78 4.95 3.91 5.22
N PHE A 79 4.35 3.93 4.02
CA PHE A 79 3.15 4.69 3.72
C PHE A 79 1.94 4.29 4.58
N VAL A 80 1.70 2.99 4.76
CA VAL A 80 0.64 2.49 5.66
C VAL A 80 0.87 2.97 7.09
N ASN A 81 2.11 2.90 7.59
CA ASN A 81 2.43 3.32 8.95
C ASN A 81 2.26 4.83 9.14
N ASP A 82 2.68 5.63 8.17
CA ASP A 82 2.57 7.09 8.25
C ASP A 82 1.11 7.54 8.14
N LEU A 83 0.35 6.97 7.20
CA LEU A 83 -1.09 7.25 7.07
C LEU A 83 -1.85 6.80 8.33
N SER A 84 -1.53 5.62 8.89
CA SER A 84 -2.15 5.15 10.13
C SER A 84 -1.92 6.11 11.32
N LYS A 85 -0.72 6.70 11.42
CA LYS A 85 -0.44 7.72 12.45
C LYS A 85 -1.22 9.01 12.21
N ILE A 86 -1.36 9.43 10.96
CA ILE A 86 -2.14 10.62 10.57
C ILE A 86 -3.61 10.41 10.93
N MET A 87 -4.18 9.25 10.58
CA MET A 87 -5.58 8.88 10.86
C MET A 87 -5.92 8.85 12.36
N ASN A 88 -4.95 8.58 13.22
CA ASN A 88 -5.14 8.55 14.68
C ASN A 88 -5.15 9.95 15.33
N GLN A 89 -5.03 11.04 14.57
CA GLN A 89 -5.10 12.41 15.08
C GLN A 89 -6.55 12.94 15.13
N PRO A 90 -6.85 13.94 15.99
CA PRO A 90 -8.21 14.50 16.12
C PRO A 90 -8.77 15.17 14.85
N ASP A 91 -7.91 15.65 13.96
CA ASP A 91 -8.27 16.18 12.63
C ASP A 91 -7.24 15.64 11.60
N PRO A 92 -7.45 14.43 11.06
CA PRO A 92 -6.50 13.78 10.17
C PRO A 92 -6.48 14.43 8.77
N SER A 93 -7.47 15.26 8.47
CA SER A 93 -7.81 15.60 7.10
C SER A 93 -6.81 16.51 6.39
N LEU A 94 -6.12 17.38 7.14
CA LEU A 94 -4.98 18.14 6.62
C LEU A 94 -3.76 17.24 6.41
N GLY A 95 -3.53 16.29 7.32
CA GLY A 95 -2.41 15.36 7.23
C GLY A 95 -2.52 14.46 6.00
N ILE A 96 -3.73 14.00 5.70
CA ILE A 96 -4.05 13.20 4.51
C ILE A 96 -3.78 13.98 3.22
N TYR A 97 -4.26 15.22 3.15
CA TYR A 97 -3.98 16.09 2.00
C TYR A 97 -2.47 16.31 1.78
N LEU A 98 -1.72 16.56 2.85
CA LEU A 98 -0.28 16.72 2.77
C LEU A 98 0.44 15.41 2.40
N PHE A 99 -0.10 14.27 2.83
CA PHE A 99 0.40 12.95 2.47
C PHE A 99 0.21 12.68 0.98
N ASP A 100 -0.96 13.00 0.42
CA ASP A 100 -1.23 12.89 -1.02
C ASP A 100 -0.26 13.78 -1.85
N GLN A 101 -0.07 15.04 -1.43
CA GLN A 101 0.92 15.93 -2.06
C GLN A 101 2.36 15.43 -1.95
N TYR A 102 2.69 14.69 -0.90
CA TYR A 102 4.00 14.07 -0.75
C TYR A 102 4.16 12.89 -1.73
N LEU A 103 3.12 12.09 -1.93
CA LEU A 103 3.12 10.98 -2.88
C LEU A 103 3.26 11.46 -4.33
N GLU A 104 2.62 12.58 -4.71
CA GLU A 104 2.73 13.15 -6.06
C GLU A 104 4.16 13.62 -6.42
N LYS A 105 5.02 13.87 -5.43
CA LYS A 105 6.38 14.40 -5.63
C LYS A 105 7.47 13.32 -5.67
N GLN A 106 7.09 12.05 -5.50
CA GLN A 106 8.00 10.89 -5.54
C GLN A 106 8.26 10.43 -6.98
#